data_AF-A0A7C1BQ15-F1
#
_entry.id   AF-A0A7C1BQ15-F1
#
_cell.length_a   1.000
_cell.length_b   1.000
_cell.length_c   1.000
_cell.angle_alpha   90.00
_cell.angle_beta   90.00
_cell.angle_gamma   90.00
#
_symmetry.space_group_name_H-M   'P 1'
#
loop_
_entity.id
_entity.type
_entity.pdbx_description
1 polymer ?
#
loop_
_entity_poly.entity_id
_entity_poly.type
_entity_poly.pdbx_seq_one_letter_code
_entity_poly.pdbx_strand_id
1 'polypeptide(L)' 'MKVKCPTCKQKIEWENNPFRPFCSERCKLIDLGAWAKGEYKIEGELDDEMASSN' A
#
# COMPACT_ATOMS: atom_id res chain seq x y z
N MET A 1 -16.98 -10.74 6.33
CA MET A 1 -16.65 -9.30 6.55
C MET A 1 -16.32 -8.63 5.21
N LYS A 2 -16.77 -7.39 4.96
CA LYS A 2 -16.44 -6.65 3.73
C LYS A 2 -15.36 -5.59 3.95
N VAL A 3 -14.41 -5.49 3.04
CA VAL A 3 -13.34 -4.47 3.05
C VAL A 3 -13.25 -3.75 1.70
N LYS A 4 -12.62 -2.57 1.66
CA LYS A 4 -12.34 -1.87 0.39
C LYS A 4 -10.98 -2.29 -0.14
N CYS A 5 -10.90 -2.62 -1.43
CA CYS A 5 -9.62 -2.80 -2.10
C CYS A 5 -8.81 -1.50 -2.02
N PRO A 6 -7.55 -1.53 -1.56
CA PRO A 6 -6.75 -0.32 -1.38
C PRO A 6 -6.44 0.37 -2.72
N THR A 7 -6.34 -0.39 -3.81
CA THR A 7 -6.01 0.12 -5.16
C THR A 7 -7.21 0.80 -5.85
N CYS A 8 -8.34 0.10 -5.99
CA CYS A 8 -9.48 0.58 -6.79
C CYS A 8 -10.72 0.96 -5.96
N LYS A 9 -10.66 0.77 -4.63
CA LYS A 9 -11.74 1.06 -3.66
C LYS A 9 -13.02 0.21 -3.80
N GLN A 10 -13.03 -0.79 -4.68
CA GLN A 10 -14.13 -1.77 -4.76
C GLN A 10 -14.34 -2.48 -3.41
N LYS A 11 -15.59 -2.62 -2.97
CA LYS A 11 -15.94 -3.44 -1.80
C LYS A 11 -15.84 -4.92 -2.16
N ILE A 12 -15.12 -5.69 -1.35
CA ILE A 12 -14.91 -7.13 -1.54
C ILE A 12 -15.25 -7.90 -0.27
N GLU A 13 -15.62 -9.16 -0.42
CA GLU A 13 -15.66 -10.09 0.70
C GLU A 13 -14.24 -10.44 1.12
N TRP A 14 -14.02 -10.51 2.43
CA TRP A 14 -12.76 -10.95 3.03
C TRP A 14 -12.57 -12.46 2.91
N GLU A 15 -13.64 -13.21 3.18
CA GLU A 15 -13.68 -14.66 3.10
C GLU A 15 -13.73 -15.12 1.64
N ASN A 16 -13.08 -16.24 1.35
CA ASN A 16 -13.03 -16.85 0.01
C ASN A 16 -12.43 -15.96 -1.11
N ASN A 17 -11.70 -14.89 -0.76
CA ASN A 17 -10.94 -14.09 -1.71
C ASN A 17 -9.43 -14.39 -1.59
N PRO A 18 -8.79 -15.04 -2.59
CA PRO A 18 -7.36 -15.35 -2.57
C PRO A 18 -6.46 -14.13 -2.73
N PHE A 19 -6.99 -13.00 -3.22
CA PHE A 19 -6.23 -11.78 -3.48
C PHE A 19 -6.38 -10.72 -2.40
N ARG A 20 -7.08 -11.03 -1.30
CA ARG A 20 -7.26 -10.09 -0.17
C ARG A 20 -5.93 -9.45 0.28
N PRO A 21 -5.89 -8.14 0.58
CA PRO A 21 -7.02 -7.20 0.65
C PRO A 21 -7.44 -6.62 -0.73
N PHE A 22 -6.90 -7.12 -1.84
CA PHE A 22 -7.20 -6.65 -3.18
C PHE A 22 -8.38 -7.40 -3.81
N CYS A 23 -9.04 -6.77 -4.80
CA CYS A 23 -10.14 -7.40 -5.53
C CYS A 23 -9.69 -8.38 -6.62
N SER A 24 -8.43 -8.31 -7.05
CA SER A 24 -7.86 -9.15 -8.10
C SER A 24 -6.33 -9.11 -8.07
N GLU A 25 -5.70 -10.05 -8.77
CA GLU A 25 -4.26 -10.06 -9.01
C GLU A 25 -3.75 -8.76 -9.62
N ARG A 26 -4.49 -8.18 -10.57
CA ARG A 26 -4.16 -6.89 -11.19
C ARG A 26 -3.97 -5.78 -10.15
N CYS A 27 -4.88 -5.67 -9.17
CA CYS A 27 -4.78 -4.63 -8.15
C CYS A 27 -3.60 -4.87 -7.21
N LYS A 28 -3.30 -6.13 -6.87
CA LYS A 28 -2.10 -6.50 -6.11
C LYS A 28 -0.82 -6.08 -6.83
N LEU A 29 -0.73 -6.33 -8.14
CA LEU A 29 0.44 -5.96 -8.94
C LEU A 29 0.61 -4.45 -9.12
N ILE A 30 -0.49 -3.70 -9.27
CA ILE A 30 -0.45 -2.23 -9.32
C ILE A 30 0.13 -1.67 -8.01
N ASP A 31 -0.38 -2.15 -6.87
CA ASP A 31 0.11 -1.72 -5.56
C ASP A 31 1.60 -2.02 -5.38
N LEU A 32 2.03 -3.23 -5.73
CA LEU A 32 3.44 -3.61 -5.74
C LEU A 32 4.27 -2.69 -6.65
N GLY A 33 3.75 -2.32 -7.82
CA GLY A 33 4.39 -1.39 -8.73
C GLY A 33 4.54 0.02 -8.15
N ALA A 34 3.55 0.51 -7.43
CA ALA A 34 3.62 1.80 -6.74
C ALA A 34 4.69 1.79 -5.63
N TRP A 35 4.80 0.69 -4.88
CA TRP A 35 5.90 0.46 -3.94
C TRP A 35 7.26 0.48 -4.62
N ALA A 36 7.42 -0.29 -5.69
CA ALA A 36 8.69 -0.37 -6.42
C ALA A 36 9.15 0.99 -6.99
N LYS A 37 8.19 1.88 -7.29
CA LYS A 37 8.45 3.24 -7.77
C LYS A 37 8.66 4.28 -6.66
N GLY A 38 8.51 3.89 -5.40
CA GLY A 38 8.60 4.83 -4.28
C GLY A 38 7.47 5.87 -4.25
N GLU A 39 6.28 5.52 -4.76
CA GLU A 39 5.12 6.42 -4.76
C GLU A 39 4.51 6.57 -3.36
N TYR A 40 4.73 5.59 -2.47
CA TYR A 40 4.31 5.67 -1.08
C TYR A 40 5.33 6.42 -0.23
N LYS A 41 4.86 7.46 0.46
CA LYS A 41 5.67 8.30 1.35
C LYS A 41 4.95 8.45 2.68
N ILE A 42 5.72 8.42 3.75
CA ILE A 42 5.26 8.78 5.09
C ILE A 42 5.90 10.13 5.37
N GLU A 43 5.07 11.12 5.68
CA GLU A 43 5.54 12.42 6.12
C GLU A 43 6.19 12.26 7.51
N GLY A 44 7.39 12.80 7.67
CA GLY A 44 8.12 12.80 8.94
C GLY A 44 8.99 14.05 9.03
N GLU A 45 9.13 14.57 10.23
CA GLU A 45 10.16 15.58 10.54
C GLU A 45 11.51 14.87 10.55
N LEU A 46 12.50 15.45 9.88
CA LEU A 46 13.87 14.97 10.00
C LEU A 46 14.36 15.35 11.40
N ASP A 47 14.74 14.36 12.19
CA ASP A 47 15.38 14.60 13.48
C ASP A 47 16.78 15.17 13.20
N ASP A 48 16.98 16.46 13.49
CA ASP A 48 18.19 17.23 13.15
C ASP A 48 19.48 16.60 13.71
N GLU A 49 19.39 15.71 14.70
CA GLU A 49 20.54 14.98 15.26
C GLU A 49 21.17 13.95 14.28
N MET A 50 20.43 13.46 13.29
CA MET A 50 20.94 12.48 12.31
C MET A 50 21.68 13.13 11.12
N ALA A 51 21.62 14.46 10.98
CA ALA A 51 22.20 15.19 9.85
C ALA A 51 23.61 15.76 10.11
N SER A 52 24.10 15.71 11.35
CA SER A 52 25.33 16.43 11.75
C SER A 52 26.54 15.54 12.08
N SER A 53 26.54 14.26 11.70
CA SER A 53 27.77 13.43 11.73
C SER A 53 28.32 13.24 10.33
N ASN A 54 29.15 14.20 9.89
CA ASN A 54 30.20 14.03 8.89
C ASN A 54 31.52 14.45 9.52
#